data_AF-A0A936WQ94-F1
#
_entry.id   AF-A0A936WQ94-F1
#
_cell.length_a   1.000
_cell.length_b   1.000
_cell.length_c   1.000
_cell.angle_alpha   90.00
_cell.angle_beta   90.00
_cell.angle_gamma   90.00
#
_symmetry.space_group_name_H-M   'P 1'
#
loop_
_entity.id
_entity.type
_entity.pdbx_description
1 polymer ?
#
loop_
_entity_poly.entity_id
_entity_poly.type
_entity_poly.pdbx_seq_one_letter_code
_entity_poly.pdbx_strand_id
1 'polypeptide(L)'
;MEDQNGTLRVGVIGMGPVGQILAVHLKEAGCHVTVCDRNKERVELIRKEGLHLEGKMAKQAMPDEAFDTARELAALKPDVIILAIKVYHTRAVIEELLSAGDGKPYIICAQNGIDVEEPVIDMFGEQRTFRMVLNFAGNLARPNAVNVTFFNAPNFLASVDDSQGAFAERFAGTLSTVHLDTVVVDSFSLVDKVWEKTILNSSLSALCGLSRLTIREAMEQPGMAEIIEHVIEESVQVAKAEDIRFGDNFIKLCMRYLRKAGNHFPSLAVDMMKNQQTEIDHFNGQFVKYGRKHYVRTPLNLLFTNMVLSHTKKGAALDAPEPLALAGMFAIEGTGAIKEASAGGHYVGVDIGSYYTKISVIDEAGEVVYRELLRTLNRDKNALYSALKDIEGRYTVEGICASGYGREHFPNADSTKTEVSCAAFAIDSLYPGRKNIVDIGAEDIKLIRAADGGKVEDFYMNNKCAAGTGAFITEVAERAEIDLRNMSELVTARAR
;
A
#
# COMPACT_ATOMS: atom_id res chain seq x y z
N MET A 1 4.68 31.68 -33.12
CA MET A 1 6.13 31.51 -33.28
C MET A 1 6.75 31.90 -31.95
N GLU A 2 6.75 30.96 -31.00
CA GLU A 2 7.47 31.16 -29.73
C GLU A 2 8.93 30.82 -29.95
N ASP A 3 9.78 31.66 -29.39
CA ASP A 3 11.23 31.72 -29.52
C ASP A 3 11.90 30.36 -29.23
N GLN A 4 12.26 29.62 -30.29
CA GLN A 4 12.95 28.33 -30.19
C GLN A 4 14.43 28.46 -29.80
N ASN A 5 14.96 29.67 -29.58
CA ASN A 5 16.38 29.93 -29.30
C ASN A 5 16.68 30.47 -27.88
N GLY A 6 15.68 30.65 -27.02
CA GLY A 6 15.89 31.12 -25.64
C GLY A 6 16.47 30.04 -24.72
N THR A 7 17.34 30.43 -23.79
CA THR A 7 17.82 29.56 -22.69
C THR A 7 16.63 29.07 -21.86
N LEU A 8 16.50 27.75 -21.69
CA LEU A 8 15.41 27.15 -20.92
C LEU A 8 15.54 27.48 -19.42
N ARG A 9 14.48 27.99 -18.80
CA ARG A 9 14.41 28.28 -17.36
C ARG A 9 13.79 27.09 -16.64
N VAL A 10 14.59 26.41 -15.83
CA VAL A 10 14.21 25.16 -15.16
C VAL A 10 14.22 25.33 -13.66
N GLY A 11 13.08 25.04 -13.03
CA GLY A 11 12.97 24.85 -11.60
C GLY A 11 13.19 23.39 -11.21
N VAL A 12 13.96 23.10 -10.16
CA VAL A 12 14.08 21.74 -9.61
C VAL A 12 13.72 21.78 -8.13
N ILE A 13 12.65 21.09 -7.75
CA ILE A 13 12.16 21.02 -6.37
C ILE A 13 12.54 19.67 -5.76
N GLY A 14 13.25 19.70 -4.64
CA GLY A 14 13.76 18.53 -3.92
C GLY A 14 15.22 18.25 -4.25
N MET A 15 16.13 18.73 -3.39
CA MET A 15 17.58 18.57 -3.54
C MET A 15 18.10 17.29 -2.87
N GLY A 16 17.37 16.19 -3.05
CA GLY A 16 17.89 14.84 -2.81
C GLY A 16 18.82 14.38 -3.94
N PRO A 17 19.24 13.09 -3.95
CA PRO A 17 20.13 12.56 -4.98
C PRO A 17 19.67 12.84 -6.42
N VAL A 18 18.38 12.61 -6.71
CA VAL A 18 17.80 12.82 -8.04
C VAL A 18 17.84 14.29 -8.46
N GLY A 19 17.36 15.20 -7.60
CA GLY A 19 17.29 16.62 -7.94
C GLY A 19 18.66 17.24 -8.14
N GLN A 20 19.66 16.88 -7.34
CA GLN A 20 21.02 17.39 -7.51
C GLN A 20 21.68 16.87 -8.80
N ILE A 21 21.49 15.59 -9.15
CA ILE A 21 21.99 15.02 -10.41
C ILE A 21 21.38 15.77 -11.60
N LEU A 22 20.05 15.96 -11.60
CA LEU A 22 19.37 16.69 -12.68
C LEU A 22 19.81 18.15 -12.76
N ALA A 23 19.85 18.87 -11.63
CA ALA A 23 20.22 20.28 -11.60
C ALA A 23 21.63 20.55 -12.13
N VAL A 24 22.61 19.70 -11.78
CA VAL A 24 23.99 19.83 -12.29
C VAL A 24 24.06 19.62 -13.80
N HIS A 25 23.41 18.57 -14.33
CA HIS A 25 23.41 18.32 -15.78
C HIS A 25 22.64 19.40 -16.55
N LEU A 26 21.50 19.87 -16.05
CA LEU A 26 20.76 20.98 -16.69
C LEU A 26 21.59 22.27 -16.74
N LYS A 27 22.34 22.56 -15.68
CA LYS A 27 23.20 23.75 -15.65
C LYS A 27 24.36 23.64 -16.62
N GLU A 28 25.01 22.48 -16.69
CA GLU A 28 26.05 22.19 -17.67
C GLU A 28 25.53 22.24 -19.11
N ALA A 29 24.27 21.85 -19.34
CA ALA A 29 23.61 21.92 -20.64
C ALA A 29 23.22 23.35 -21.05
N GLY A 30 23.56 24.35 -20.23
CA GLY A 30 23.33 25.76 -20.50
C GLY A 30 21.95 26.28 -20.11
N CYS A 31 21.17 25.55 -19.30
CA CYS A 31 19.90 26.04 -18.77
C CYS A 31 20.09 27.09 -17.67
N HIS A 32 19.09 27.93 -17.48
CA HIS A 32 18.96 28.75 -16.28
C HIS A 32 18.27 27.90 -15.20
N VAL A 33 19.00 27.52 -14.16
CA VAL A 33 18.56 26.52 -13.17
C VAL A 33 18.31 27.19 -11.82
N THR A 34 17.07 27.10 -11.36
CA THR A 34 16.66 27.48 -10.01
C THR A 34 16.36 26.23 -9.21
N VAL A 35 16.88 26.13 -7.99
CA VAL A 35 16.65 24.96 -7.11
C VAL A 35 15.83 25.34 -5.87
N CYS A 36 15.08 24.37 -5.34
CA CYS A 36 14.30 24.55 -4.13
C CYS A 36 14.38 23.32 -3.22
N ASP A 37 14.58 23.52 -1.91
CA ASP A 37 14.48 22.48 -0.89
C ASP A 37 14.02 23.07 0.44
N ARG A 38 13.15 22.37 1.18
CA ARG A 38 12.67 22.86 2.48
C ARG A 38 13.76 22.88 3.56
N ASN A 39 14.85 22.14 3.36
CA ASN A 39 15.98 22.15 4.27
C ASN A 39 16.83 23.41 4.04
N LYS A 40 16.67 24.40 4.93
CA LYS A 40 17.36 25.70 4.85
C LYS A 40 18.89 25.59 4.87
N GLU A 41 19.43 24.73 5.73
CA GLU A 41 20.89 24.50 5.81
C GLU A 41 21.43 23.98 4.48
N ARG A 42 20.70 23.06 3.83
CA ARG A 42 21.04 22.56 2.50
C ARG A 42 21.01 23.68 1.46
N VAL A 43 19.96 24.50 1.44
CA VAL A 43 19.82 25.61 0.50
C VAL A 43 20.94 26.62 0.67
N GLU A 44 21.27 27.01 1.91
CA GLU A 44 22.38 27.93 2.21
C GLU A 44 23.72 27.37 1.74
N LEU A 45 23.96 26.08 1.98
CA LEU A 45 25.18 25.42 1.51
C LEU A 45 25.26 25.40 -0.02
N ILE A 46 24.14 25.11 -0.70
CA ILE A 46 24.07 25.15 -2.18
C ILE A 46 24.33 26.57 -2.71
N ARG A 47 23.79 27.63 -2.08
CA ARG A 47 24.06 29.03 -2.48
C ARG A 47 25.54 29.39 -2.37
N LYS A 48 26.21 28.88 -1.33
CA LYS A 48 27.61 29.22 -1.03
C LYS A 48 28.61 28.40 -1.85
N GLU A 49 28.36 27.10 -1.97
CA GLU A 49 29.35 26.13 -2.48
C GLU A 49 28.91 25.45 -3.78
N GLY A 50 27.66 25.65 -4.21
CA GLY A 50 27.10 24.95 -5.38
C GLY A 50 26.80 23.48 -5.10
N LEU A 51 26.55 22.74 -6.18
CA LEU A 51 26.21 21.33 -6.20
C LEU A 51 27.40 20.50 -6.71
N HIS A 52 27.62 19.35 -6.07
CA HIS A 52 28.72 18.45 -6.41
C HIS A 52 28.22 17.03 -6.70
N LEU A 53 28.63 16.47 -7.82
CA LEU A 53 28.47 15.06 -8.13
C LEU A 53 29.83 14.38 -8.09
N GLU A 54 29.88 13.21 -7.45
CA GLU A 54 31.06 12.38 -7.28
C GLU A 54 30.77 10.96 -7.82
N GLY A 55 31.78 10.10 -7.88
CA GLY A 55 31.61 8.69 -8.29
C GLY A 55 31.55 8.53 -9.80
N LYS A 56 30.50 7.88 -10.32
CA LYS A 56 30.37 7.56 -11.75
C LYS A 56 30.20 8.77 -12.66
N MET A 57 29.73 9.89 -12.13
CA MET A 57 29.54 11.14 -12.84
C MET A 57 30.11 12.28 -12.00
N ALA A 58 31.41 12.54 -12.13
CA ALA A 58 32.06 13.62 -11.39
C ALA A 58 31.84 14.96 -12.09
N LYS A 59 31.03 15.84 -11.49
CA LYS A 59 30.64 17.15 -12.05
C LYS A 59 30.36 18.14 -10.92
N GLN A 60 30.38 19.44 -11.23
CA GLN A 60 29.98 20.47 -10.29
C GLN A 60 29.26 21.60 -11.02
N ALA A 61 28.30 22.23 -10.37
CA ALA A 61 27.58 23.36 -10.94
C ALA A 61 27.06 24.30 -9.84
N MET A 62 27.05 25.60 -10.14
CA MET A 62 26.37 26.59 -9.32
C MET A 62 24.99 26.85 -9.95
N PRO A 63 23.87 26.62 -9.24
CA PRO A 63 22.56 27.04 -9.74
C PRO A 63 22.49 28.58 -9.79
N ASP A 64 21.64 29.12 -10.66
CA ASP A 64 21.47 30.57 -10.77
C ASP A 64 20.81 31.14 -9.52
N GLU A 65 19.79 30.44 -9.00
CA GLU A 65 19.08 30.81 -7.78
C GLU A 65 18.73 29.56 -6.95
N ALA A 66 18.61 29.73 -5.64
CA ALA A 66 18.21 28.66 -4.73
C ALA A 66 17.26 29.22 -3.67
N PHE A 67 16.14 28.53 -3.41
CA PHE A 67 15.08 28.97 -2.48
C PHE A 67 14.71 27.89 -1.46
N ASP A 68 14.13 28.29 -0.33
CA ASP A 68 13.57 27.37 0.66
C ASP A 68 12.06 27.12 0.49
N THR A 69 11.40 27.88 -0.41
CA THR A 69 9.98 27.75 -0.73
C THR A 69 9.73 27.57 -2.23
N ALA A 70 8.72 26.77 -2.58
CA ALA A 70 8.31 26.57 -3.96
C ALA A 70 7.66 27.84 -4.54
N ARG A 71 7.04 28.67 -3.69
CA ARG A 71 6.48 29.96 -4.07
C ARG A 71 7.54 30.91 -4.63
N GLU A 72 8.69 31.04 -3.99
CA GLU A 72 9.77 31.91 -4.47
C GLU A 72 10.33 31.43 -5.81
N LEU A 73 10.54 30.11 -5.96
CA LEU A 73 10.95 29.52 -7.23
C LEU A 73 9.93 29.80 -8.33
N ALA A 74 8.63 29.68 -8.05
CA ALA A 74 7.57 29.95 -9.01
C ALA A 74 7.47 31.43 -9.41
N ALA A 75 7.84 32.36 -8.52
CA ALA A 75 7.85 33.79 -8.82
C ALA A 75 8.81 34.16 -9.97
N LEU A 76 9.84 33.36 -10.22
CA LEU A 76 10.75 33.51 -11.37
C LEU A 76 10.13 33.07 -12.70
N LYS A 77 8.90 32.53 -12.67
CA LYS A 77 8.14 32.05 -13.84
C LYS A 77 8.97 31.08 -14.71
N PRO A 78 9.45 29.95 -14.14
CA PRO A 78 10.19 28.96 -14.91
C PRO A 78 9.34 28.41 -16.06
N ASP A 79 9.99 27.95 -17.13
CA ASP A 79 9.29 27.30 -18.25
C ASP A 79 8.85 25.88 -17.86
N VAL A 80 9.66 25.22 -17.01
CA VAL A 80 9.42 23.86 -16.52
C VAL A 80 9.89 23.71 -15.07
N ILE A 81 9.15 22.92 -14.29
CA ILE A 81 9.49 22.54 -12.92
C ILE A 81 9.58 21.02 -12.84
N ILE A 82 10.67 20.53 -12.26
CA ILE A 82 10.91 19.11 -12.00
C ILE A 82 10.64 18.82 -10.53
N LEU A 83 9.78 17.83 -10.28
CA LEU A 83 9.50 17.32 -8.93
C LEU A 83 10.41 16.12 -8.65
N ALA A 84 11.43 16.35 -7.82
CA ALA A 84 12.37 15.35 -7.31
C ALA A 84 12.24 15.17 -5.78
N ILE A 85 11.03 15.41 -5.26
CA ILE A 85 10.63 15.23 -3.87
C ILE A 85 10.04 13.83 -3.64
N LYS A 86 9.83 13.48 -2.37
CA LYS A 86 9.04 12.30 -2.01
C LYS A 86 7.58 12.50 -2.37
N VAL A 87 6.92 11.46 -2.88
CA VAL A 87 5.57 11.58 -3.48
C VAL A 87 4.53 12.18 -2.52
N TYR A 88 4.60 11.87 -1.22
CA TYR A 88 3.69 12.40 -0.21
C TYR A 88 3.80 13.92 0.04
N HIS A 89 4.80 14.61 -0.53
CA HIS A 89 4.89 16.07 -0.51
C HIS A 89 4.33 16.75 -1.76
N THR A 90 4.01 16.00 -2.82
CA THR A 90 3.62 16.52 -4.14
C THR A 90 2.45 17.49 -4.05
N ARG A 91 1.35 17.09 -3.39
CA ARG A 91 0.14 17.92 -3.30
C ARG A 91 0.41 19.28 -2.66
N ALA A 92 1.09 19.30 -1.52
CA ALA A 92 1.41 20.54 -0.82
C ALA A 92 2.32 21.47 -1.64
N VAL A 93 3.28 20.90 -2.39
CA VAL A 93 4.15 21.69 -3.28
C VAL A 93 3.36 22.27 -4.46
N ILE A 94 2.46 21.49 -5.07
CA ILE A 94 1.63 21.97 -6.17
C ILE A 94 0.70 23.10 -5.71
N GLU A 95 0.05 22.96 -4.56
CA GLU A 95 -0.80 24.02 -3.97
C GLU A 95 0.00 25.31 -3.73
N GLU A 96 1.25 25.19 -3.29
CA GLU A 96 2.16 26.32 -3.10
C GLU A 96 2.54 26.99 -4.44
N LEU A 97 2.85 26.20 -5.47
CA LEU A 97 3.15 26.69 -6.81
C LEU A 97 1.98 27.48 -7.42
N LEU A 98 0.76 26.97 -7.29
CA LEU A 98 -0.45 27.65 -7.77
C LEU A 98 -0.71 28.97 -7.05
N SER A 99 -0.26 29.11 -5.81
CA SER A 99 -0.43 30.34 -5.02
C SER A 99 0.49 31.50 -5.46
N ALA A 100 1.51 31.23 -6.28
CA ALA A 100 2.56 32.20 -6.64
C ALA A 100 2.24 33.07 -7.87
N GLY A 101 1.13 32.81 -8.58
CA GLY A 101 0.64 33.63 -9.70
C GLY A 101 0.43 32.85 -11.01
N ASP A 102 0.08 33.58 -12.08
CA ASP A 102 -0.50 33.06 -13.33
C ASP A 102 0.47 32.28 -14.26
N GLY A 103 1.67 31.95 -13.78
CA GLY A 103 2.61 31.13 -14.54
C GLY A 103 2.09 29.68 -14.61
N LYS A 104 1.95 29.12 -15.81
CA LYS A 104 1.65 27.70 -16.00
C LYS A 104 2.89 26.97 -16.52
N PRO A 105 3.90 26.69 -15.69
CA PRO A 105 5.05 25.89 -16.14
C PRO A 105 4.60 24.50 -16.57
N TYR A 106 5.42 23.84 -17.37
CA TYR A 106 5.33 22.37 -17.50
C TYR A 106 5.83 21.73 -16.21
N ILE A 107 5.22 20.62 -15.79
CA ILE A 107 5.62 19.89 -14.58
C ILE A 107 6.15 18.51 -14.98
N ILE A 108 7.40 18.20 -14.64
CA ILE A 108 8.00 16.89 -14.85
C ILE A 108 8.04 16.12 -13.52
N CYS A 109 7.29 15.03 -13.44
CA CYS A 109 7.30 14.11 -12.30
C CYS A 109 8.45 13.11 -12.44
N ALA A 110 9.52 13.29 -11.66
CA ALA A 110 10.72 12.44 -11.69
C ALA A 110 10.76 11.42 -10.52
N GLN A 111 9.70 11.35 -9.70
CA GLN A 111 9.60 10.42 -8.58
C GLN A 111 9.51 8.95 -9.05
N ASN A 112 9.83 7.99 -8.18
CA ASN A 112 9.56 6.58 -8.46
C ASN A 112 8.13 6.22 -8.05
N GLY A 113 7.59 5.15 -8.64
CA GLY A 113 6.27 4.62 -8.32
C GLY A 113 5.26 4.86 -9.43
N ILE A 114 4.09 4.27 -9.25
CA ILE A 114 2.97 4.34 -10.19
C ILE A 114 2.02 5.48 -9.74
N ASP A 115 1.44 6.18 -10.70
CA ASP A 115 0.43 7.24 -10.52
C ASP A 115 0.88 8.46 -9.69
N VAL A 116 2.19 8.75 -9.68
CA VAL A 116 2.73 9.89 -8.92
C VAL A 116 2.39 11.24 -9.54
N GLU A 117 2.00 11.22 -10.81
CA GLU A 117 1.55 12.34 -11.62
C GLU A 117 0.07 12.71 -11.40
N GLU A 118 -0.76 11.83 -10.82
CA GLU A 118 -2.21 12.08 -10.61
C GLU A 118 -2.49 13.44 -9.94
N PRO A 119 -1.82 13.82 -8.82
CA PRO A 119 -2.08 15.11 -8.18
C PRO A 119 -1.71 16.30 -9.08
N VAL A 120 -0.73 16.13 -9.96
CA VAL A 120 -0.31 17.18 -10.89
C VAL A 120 -1.32 17.31 -12.02
N ILE A 121 -1.81 16.20 -12.56
CA ILE A 121 -2.85 16.17 -13.59
C ILE A 121 -4.12 16.87 -13.08
N ASP A 122 -4.56 16.55 -11.86
CA ASP A 122 -5.77 17.14 -11.25
C ASP A 122 -5.72 18.66 -11.18
N MET A 123 -4.51 19.24 -11.05
CA MET A 123 -4.32 20.66 -10.73
C MET A 123 -3.75 21.49 -11.90
N PHE A 124 -2.91 20.90 -12.76
CA PHE A 124 -2.28 21.54 -13.91
C PHE A 124 -2.80 21.05 -15.27
N GLY A 125 -3.48 19.90 -15.31
CA GLY A 125 -3.97 19.25 -16.51
C GLY A 125 -2.91 18.35 -17.19
N GLU A 126 -3.38 17.38 -17.97
CA GLU A 126 -2.53 16.41 -18.68
C GLU A 126 -1.56 17.08 -19.65
N GLN A 127 -2.04 18.10 -20.39
CA GLN A 127 -1.27 18.89 -21.37
C GLN A 127 -0.04 19.61 -20.79
N ARG A 128 0.04 19.73 -19.45
CA ARG A 128 1.18 20.35 -18.77
C ARG A 128 1.96 19.39 -17.90
N THR A 129 1.60 18.12 -17.90
CA THR A 129 2.19 17.11 -17.04
C THR A 129 3.04 16.16 -17.86
N PHE A 130 4.26 15.95 -17.41
CA PHE A 130 5.22 15.03 -17.98
C PHE A 130 5.64 14.04 -16.92
N ARG A 131 5.96 12.83 -17.38
CA ARG A 131 6.46 11.76 -16.53
C ARG A 131 7.85 11.37 -17.00
N MET A 132 8.77 11.22 -16.05
CA MET A 132 10.17 10.85 -16.33
C MET A 132 10.57 9.60 -15.55
N VAL A 133 11.10 8.60 -16.25
CA VAL A 133 11.65 7.37 -15.67
C VAL A 133 13.16 7.43 -15.71
N LEU A 134 13.78 7.62 -14.55
CA LEU A 134 15.23 7.78 -14.41
C LEU A 134 15.95 6.44 -14.25
N ASN A 135 17.07 6.24 -14.95
CA ASN A 135 17.89 5.03 -14.84
C ASN A 135 19.28 5.30 -14.26
N PHE A 136 19.39 6.30 -13.40
CA PHE A 136 20.55 6.50 -12.52
C PHE A 136 20.13 6.41 -11.05
N ALA A 137 21.12 6.24 -10.19
CA ALA A 137 20.96 6.41 -8.76
C ALA A 137 22.21 7.05 -8.14
N GLY A 138 22.04 7.56 -6.93
CA GLY A 138 23.12 8.11 -6.14
C GLY A 138 22.75 8.16 -4.67
N ASN A 139 23.76 8.27 -3.83
CA ASN A 139 23.60 8.45 -2.39
C ASN A 139 24.07 9.85 -2.01
N LEU A 140 23.34 10.49 -1.09
CA LEU A 140 23.72 11.79 -0.56
C LEU A 140 24.98 11.62 0.29
N ALA A 141 26.11 12.17 -0.18
CA ALA A 141 27.38 12.16 0.55
C ALA A 141 27.46 13.33 1.54
N ARG A 142 26.98 14.49 1.11
CA ARG A 142 26.84 15.73 1.90
C ARG A 142 25.55 16.44 1.49
N PRO A 143 25.03 17.44 2.24
CA PRO A 143 23.78 18.10 1.88
C PRO A 143 23.74 18.65 0.44
N ASN A 144 24.87 19.10 -0.11
CA ASN A 144 25.04 19.58 -1.50
C ASN A 144 25.92 18.66 -2.38
N ALA A 145 26.16 17.42 -1.97
CA ALA A 145 26.99 16.48 -2.73
C ALA A 145 26.38 15.08 -2.83
N VAL A 146 26.37 14.52 -4.04
CA VAL A 146 25.84 13.19 -4.34
C VAL A 146 26.93 12.30 -4.92
N ASN A 147 27.14 11.13 -4.32
CA ASN A 147 27.94 10.08 -4.93
C ASN A 147 27.05 9.28 -5.90
N VAL A 148 27.24 9.49 -7.20
CA VAL A 148 26.49 8.80 -8.27
C VAL A 148 27.00 7.37 -8.39
N THR A 149 26.10 6.41 -8.18
CA THR A 149 26.47 4.98 -8.09
C THR A 149 26.43 4.30 -9.44
N PHE A 150 25.46 4.62 -10.28
CA PHE A 150 25.33 4.12 -11.65
C PHE A 150 24.46 5.02 -12.51
N PHE A 151 24.62 4.88 -13.82
CA PHE A 151 23.68 5.32 -14.84
C PHE A 151 23.59 4.24 -15.92
N ASN A 152 22.40 3.68 -16.09
CA ASN A 152 22.09 2.69 -17.11
C ASN A 152 21.25 3.38 -18.18
N ALA A 153 21.91 4.12 -19.08
CA ALA A 153 21.24 4.87 -20.14
C ALA A 153 20.25 4.01 -20.95
N PRO A 154 19.16 4.60 -21.46
CA PRO A 154 18.75 6.00 -21.30
C PRO A 154 17.76 6.21 -20.14
N ASN A 155 17.52 7.46 -19.76
CA ASN A 155 16.28 7.86 -19.07
C ASN A 155 15.13 7.96 -20.08
N PHE A 156 13.88 7.90 -19.62
CA PHE A 156 12.69 8.05 -20.48
C PHE A 156 11.84 9.24 -20.07
N LEU A 157 11.23 9.93 -21.04
CA LEU A 157 10.36 11.08 -20.84
C LEU A 157 9.16 11.01 -21.80
N ALA A 158 7.96 11.35 -21.32
CA ALA A 158 6.81 11.61 -22.18
C ALA A 158 5.90 12.68 -21.57
N SER A 159 5.13 13.36 -22.43
CA SER A 159 3.91 14.07 -22.01
C SER A 159 2.87 13.02 -21.64
N VAL A 160 2.08 13.26 -20.59
CA VAL A 160 1.07 12.27 -20.15
C VAL A 160 0.03 11.99 -21.23
N ASP A 161 -0.28 12.97 -22.08
CA ASP A 161 -1.28 12.88 -23.15
C ASP A 161 -0.70 12.94 -24.57
N ASP A 162 0.63 12.80 -24.71
CA ASP A 162 1.37 12.90 -25.98
C ASP A 162 1.25 14.23 -26.75
N SER A 163 0.56 15.25 -26.20
CA SER A 163 0.32 16.52 -26.88
C SER A 163 1.56 17.40 -27.02
N GLN A 164 2.55 17.24 -26.13
CA GLN A 164 3.71 18.13 -26.00
C GLN A 164 5.03 17.50 -26.45
N GLY A 165 4.99 16.68 -27.51
CA GLY A 165 6.16 15.97 -28.04
C GLY A 165 7.34 16.89 -28.36
N ALA A 166 7.10 18.05 -28.97
CA ALA A 166 8.18 19.00 -29.32
C ALA A 166 8.92 19.55 -28.09
N PHE A 167 8.19 19.80 -26.99
CA PHE A 167 8.83 20.20 -25.73
C PHE A 167 9.61 19.05 -25.11
N ALA A 168 9.04 17.83 -25.10
CA ALA A 168 9.73 16.64 -24.60
C ALA A 168 11.05 16.39 -25.36
N GLU A 169 11.04 16.50 -26.68
CA GLU A 169 12.23 16.32 -27.53
C GLU A 169 13.29 17.37 -27.24
N ARG A 170 12.89 18.64 -27.12
CA ARG A 170 13.80 19.72 -26.74
C ARG A 170 14.44 19.45 -25.38
N PHE A 171 13.63 19.13 -24.36
CA PHE A 171 14.12 18.90 -23.00
C PHE A 171 15.04 17.67 -22.91
N ALA A 172 14.63 16.55 -23.52
CA ALA A 172 15.43 15.33 -23.58
C ALA A 172 16.74 15.52 -24.36
N GLY A 173 16.69 16.27 -25.47
CA GLY A 173 17.86 16.66 -26.25
C GLY A 173 18.84 17.48 -25.42
N THR A 174 18.35 18.46 -24.64
CA THR A 174 19.18 19.27 -23.73
C THR A 174 19.94 18.42 -22.71
N LEU A 175 19.31 17.43 -22.08
CA LEU A 175 20.03 16.53 -21.15
C LEU A 175 21.03 15.61 -21.86
N SER A 176 20.71 15.19 -23.07
CA SER A 176 21.56 14.27 -23.84
C SER A 176 22.85 14.96 -24.36
N THR A 177 22.87 16.29 -24.54
CA THR A 177 24.09 17.02 -24.93
C THR A 177 25.20 16.95 -23.87
N VAL A 178 24.84 16.67 -22.62
CA VAL A 178 25.76 16.58 -21.47
C VAL A 178 25.91 15.15 -20.94
N HIS A 179 25.64 14.16 -21.80
CA HIS A 179 25.78 12.73 -21.52
C HIS A 179 24.84 12.20 -20.43
N LEU A 180 23.71 12.85 -20.22
CA LEU A 180 22.58 12.29 -19.46
C LEU A 180 21.50 11.81 -20.44
N ASP A 181 21.86 10.80 -21.24
CA ASP A 181 21.04 10.26 -22.33
C ASP A 181 19.58 10.08 -21.90
N THR A 182 18.69 10.83 -22.55
CA THR A 182 17.27 10.86 -22.25
C THR A 182 16.50 10.72 -23.55
N VAL A 183 15.58 9.76 -23.61
CA VAL A 183 14.82 9.41 -24.81
C VAL A 183 13.35 9.74 -24.58
N VAL A 184 12.74 10.38 -25.58
CA VAL A 184 11.30 10.59 -25.62
C VAL A 184 10.62 9.31 -26.12
N VAL A 185 9.56 8.91 -25.42
CA VAL A 185 8.69 7.80 -25.80
C VAL A 185 7.24 8.28 -25.76
N ASP A 186 6.31 7.49 -26.30
CA ASP A 186 4.88 7.74 -26.13
C ASP A 186 4.40 7.41 -24.70
N SER A 187 3.24 7.95 -24.34
CA SER A 187 2.62 7.78 -23.02
C SER A 187 2.43 6.31 -22.63
N PHE A 188 2.03 5.42 -23.55
CA PHE A 188 1.84 4.00 -23.27
C PHE A 188 3.17 3.30 -22.99
N SER A 189 4.16 3.52 -23.86
CA SER A 189 5.52 3.00 -23.65
C SER A 189 6.13 3.50 -22.34
N LEU A 190 5.82 4.73 -21.94
CA LEU A 190 6.28 5.26 -20.67
C LEU A 190 5.62 4.56 -19.47
N VAL A 191 4.32 4.29 -19.54
CA VAL A 191 3.59 3.51 -18.52
C VAL A 191 4.24 2.15 -18.34
N ASP A 192 4.57 1.44 -19.43
CA ASP A 192 5.29 0.16 -19.36
C ASP A 192 6.61 0.28 -18.59
N LYS A 193 7.37 1.36 -18.81
CA LYS A 193 8.64 1.61 -18.11
C LYS A 193 8.45 1.97 -16.63
N VAL A 194 7.41 2.72 -16.30
CA VAL A 194 7.04 3.04 -14.91
C VAL A 194 6.70 1.74 -14.16
N TRP A 195 5.89 0.87 -14.77
CA TRP A 195 5.50 -0.40 -14.18
C TRP A 195 6.67 -1.37 -14.05
N GLU A 196 7.47 -1.55 -15.11
CA GLU A 196 8.68 -2.38 -15.08
C GLU A 196 9.60 -1.99 -13.91
N LYS A 197 9.87 -0.69 -13.75
CA LYS A 197 10.70 -0.18 -12.66
C LYS A 197 10.05 -0.36 -11.28
N THR A 198 8.74 -0.16 -11.19
CA THR A 198 8.01 -0.27 -9.92
C THR A 198 7.90 -1.71 -9.44
N ILE A 199 7.78 -2.68 -10.36
CA ILE A 199 7.82 -4.12 -10.07
C ILE A 199 9.17 -4.51 -9.43
N LEU A 200 10.28 -3.99 -9.97
CA LEU A 200 11.61 -4.22 -9.39
C LEU A 200 11.76 -3.58 -8.00
N ASN A 201 11.22 -2.37 -7.82
CA ASN A 201 11.27 -1.70 -6.53
C ASN A 201 10.41 -2.40 -5.48
N SER A 202 9.20 -2.84 -5.82
CA SER A 202 8.26 -3.48 -4.88
C SER A 202 8.74 -4.84 -4.39
N SER A 203 9.51 -5.57 -5.21
CA SER A 203 10.01 -6.90 -4.84
C SER A 203 11.16 -6.87 -3.82
N LEU A 204 11.99 -5.83 -3.83
CA LEU A 204 13.17 -5.73 -2.98
C LEU A 204 13.08 -4.70 -1.87
N SER A 205 12.45 -3.55 -2.12
CA SER A 205 12.59 -2.38 -1.25
C SER A 205 12.10 -2.63 0.17
N ALA A 206 10.88 -3.15 0.31
CA ALA A 206 10.30 -3.47 1.60
C ALA A 206 11.03 -4.64 2.27
N LEU A 207 11.41 -5.67 1.49
CA LEU A 207 12.14 -6.83 1.99
C LEU A 207 13.50 -6.42 2.57
N CYS A 208 14.29 -5.63 1.86
CA CYS A 208 15.57 -5.11 2.34
C CYS A 208 15.40 -4.22 3.58
N GLY A 209 14.34 -3.40 3.62
CA GLY A 209 14.04 -2.54 4.77
C GLY A 209 13.70 -3.33 6.03
N LEU A 210 12.90 -4.39 5.91
CA LEU A 210 12.48 -5.23 7.03
C LEU A 210 13.58 -6.20 7.49
N SER A 211 14.31 -6.81 6.56
CA SER A 211 15.36 -7.78 6.85
C SER A 211 16.71 -7.13 7.22
N ARG A 212 16.88 -5.84 6.88
CA ARG A 212 18.16 -5.11 6.94
C ARG A 212 19.27 -5.74 6.08
N LEU A 213 18.89 -6.47 5.03
CA LEU A 213 19.81 -6.99 4.03
C LEU A 213 19.95 -5.99 2.87
N THR A 214 21.16 -5.88 2.32
CA THR A 214 21.34 -5.19 1.04
C THR A 214 20.67 -5.98 -0.09
N ILE A 215 20.55 -5.36 -1.28
CA ILE A 215 19.99 -6.07 -2.45
C ILE A 215 20.80 -7.34 -2.75
N ARG A 216 22.13 -7.26 -2.70
CA ARG A 216 23.01 -8.39 -2.99
C ARG A 216 22.83 -9.51 -1.97
N GLU A 217 22.82 -9.18 -0.69
CA GLU A 217 22.64 -10.16 0.39
C GLU A 217 21.28 -10.86 0.32
N ALA A 218 20.22 -10.11 0.00
CA ALA A 218 18.89 -10.67 -0.20
C ALA A 218 18.85 -11.63 -1.41
N MET A 219 19.46 -11.26 -2.53
CA MET A 219 19.48 -12.10 -3.74
C MET A 219 20.37 -13.34 -3.61
N GLU A 220 21.38 -13.33 -2.73
CA GLU A 220 22.25 -14.48 -2.43
C GLU A 220 21.57 -15.52 -1.53
N GLN A 221 20.51 -15.15 -0.80
CA GLN A 221 19.74 -16.06 0.04
C GLN A 221 18.59 -16.72 -0.75
N PRO A 222 18.56 -18.06 -0.90
CA PRO A 222 17.55 -18.73 -1.72
C PRO A 222 16.10 -18.41 -1.34
N GLY A 223 15.78 -18.43 -0.04
CA GLY A 223 14.42 -18.13 0.43
C GLY A 223 14.00 -16.67 0.24
N MET A 224 14.95 -15.72 0.28
CA MET A 224 14.64 -14.31 -0.01
C MET A 224 14.45 -14.08 -1.51
N ALA A 225 15.30 -14.70 -2.34
CA ALA A 225 15.15 -14.67 -3.79
C ALA A 225 13.82 -15.27 -4.27
N GLU A 226 13.33 -16.32 -3.62
CA GLU A 226 12.02 -16.93 -3.88
C GLU A 226 10.87 -15.96 -3.55
N ILE A 227 10.92 -15.27 -2.40
CA ILE A 227 9.93 -14.24 -2.04
C ILE A 227 9.94 -13.10 -3.08
N ILE A 228 11.12 -12.66 -3.51
CA ILE A 228 11.28 -11.61 -4.52
C ILE A 228 10.63 -12.01 -5.84
N GLU A 229 10.86 -13.25 -6.30
CA GLU A 229 10.24 -13.79 -7.51
C GLU A 229 8.71 -13.81 -7.41
N HIS A 230 8.16 -14.28 -6.28
CA HIS A 230 6.71 -14.28 -6.07
C HIS A 230 6.08 -12.88 -5.98
N VAL A 231 6.77 -11.89 -5.41
CA VAL A 231 6.29 -10.50 -5.46
C VAL A 231 6.26 -9.98 -6.90
N ILE A 232 7.28 -10.30 -7.71
CA ILE A 232 7.31 -9.96 -9.13
C ILE A 232 6.13 -10.62 -9.86
N GLU A 233 5.88 -11.91 -9.62
CA GLU A 233 4.75 -12.64 -10.19
C GLU A 233 3.40 -12.00 -9.85
N GLU A 234 3.16 -11.67 -8.58
CA GLU A 234 1.94 -10.94 -8.16
C GLU A 234 1.80 -9.63 -8.92
N SER A 235 2.86 -8.82 -8.96
CA SER A 235 2.83 -7.51 -9.62
C SER A 235 2.63 -7.62 -11.13
N VAL A 236 3.17 -8.66 -11.78
CA VAL A 236 2.96 -8.95 -13.22
C VAL A 236 1.52 -9.40 -13.49
N GLN A 237 0.90 -10.18 -12.59
CA GLN A 237 -0.51 -10.54 -12.72
C GLN A 237 -1.42 -9.32 -12.63
N VAL A 238 -1.12 -8.38 -11.73
CA VAL A 238 -1.83 -7.10 -11.63
C VAL A 238 -1.62 -6.26 -12.88
N ALA A 239 -0.38 -6.14 -13.37
CA ALA A 239 -0.07 -5.40 -14.60
C ALA A 239 -0.87 -5.94 -15.79
N LYS A 240 -0.91 -7.27 -15.96
CA LYS A 240 -1.68 -7.93 -17.02
C LYS A 240 -3.18 -7.61 -16.95
N ALA A 241 -3.73 -7.48 -15.74
CA ALA A 241 -5.14 -7.12 -15.56
C ALA A 241 -5.42 -5.63 -15.84
N GLU A 242 -4.41 -4.76 -15.71
CA GLU A 242 -4.43 -3.37 -16.16
C GLU A 242 -4.02 -3.24 -17.65
N ASP A 243 -4.05 -4.33 -18.42
CA ASP A 243 -3.65 -4.43 -19.83
C ASP A 243 -2.18 -4.05 -20.15
N ILE A 244 -1.33 -3.99 -19.13
CA ILE A 244 0.11 -3.80 -19.26
C ILE A 244 0.78 -5.16 -19.42
N ARG A 245 1.38 -5.39 -20.60
CA ARG A 245 1.87 -6.72 -21.00
C ARG A 245 3.38 -6.72 -21.18
N PHE A 246 4.04 -7.55 -20.40
CA PHE A 246 5.47 -7.86 -20.56
C PHE A 246 5.65 -9.17 -21.33
N GLY A 247 6.81 -9.35 -21.97
CA GLY A 247 7.13 -10.60 -22.68
C GLY A 247 7.25 -11.81 -21.74
N ASP A 248 7.06 -13.02 -22.26
CA ASP A 248 6.99 -14.27 -21.46
C ASP A 248 8.20 -14.52 -20.55
N ASN A 249 9.36 -13.98 -20.90
CA ASN A 249 10.60 -14.12 -20.13
C ASN A 249 10.83 -12.99 -19.10
N PHE A 250 9.85 -12.11 -18.89
CA PHE A 250 10.02 -10.89 -18.07
C PHE A 250 10.47 -11.19 -16.63
N ILE A 251 9.82 -12.13 -15.94
CA ILE A 251 10.18 -12.51 -14.55
C ILE A 251 11.64 -12.97 -14.49
N LYS A 252 12.06 -13.83 -15.44
CA LYS A 252 13.45 -14.31 -15.54
C LYS A 252 14.43 -13.15 -15.79
N LEU A 253 14.03 -12.16 -16.59
CA LEU A 253 14.84 -10.97 -16.86
C LEU A 253 14.97 -10.09 -15.61
N CYS A 254 13.88 -9.87 -14.87
CA CYS A 254 13.89 -9.18 -13.58
C CYS A 254 14.84 -9.88 -12.60
N MET A 255 14.69 -11.19 -12.41
CA MET A 255 15.56 -11.95 -11.50
C MET A 255 17.03 -11.90 -11.93
N ARG A 256 17.32 -11.99 -13.24
CA ARG A 256 18.69 -11.84 -13.76
C ARG A 256 19.25 -10.44 -13.54
N TYR A 257 18.43 -9.41 -13.68
CA TYR A 257 18.81 -8.02 -13.42
C TYR A 257 19.14 -7.82 -11.93
N LEU A 258 18.26 -8.27 -11.03
CA LEU A 258 18.44 -8.12 -9.58
C LEU A 258 19.66 -8.87 -9.04
N ARG A 259 20.01 -10.05 -9.58
CA ARG A 259 21.24 -10.77 -9.23
C ARG A 259 22.53 -10.00 -9.56
N LYS A 260 22.47 -9.03 -10.48
CA LYS A 260 23.61 -8.18 -10.85
C LYS A 260 23.65 -6.86 -10.07
N ALA A 261 22.66 -6.61 -9.21
CA ALA A 261 22.59 -5.39 -8.44
C ALA A 261 23.74 -5.29 -7.43
N GLY A 262 24.17 -4.05 -7.16
CA GLY A 262 25.29 -3.79 -6.25
C GLY A 262 24.94 -4.05 -4.78
N ASN A 263 25.97 -4.13 -3.93
CA ASN A 263 25.84 -4.29 -2.49
C ASN A 263 25.44 -2.97 -1.79
N HIS A 264 24.17 -2.59 -1.92
CA HIS A 264 23.62 -1.37 -1.32
C HIS A 264 22.15 -1.55 -0.96
N PHE A 265 21.62 -0.64 -0.13
CA PHE A 265 20.21 -0.60 0.24
C PHE A 265 19.37 0.17 -0.78
N PRO A 266 18.15 -0.30 -1.11
CA PRO A 266 17.16 0.49 -1.86
C PRO A 266 16.74 1.75 -1.09
N SER A 267 16.23 2.77 -1.80
CA SER A 267 15.87 4.07 -1.21
C SER A 267 14.86 3.96 -0.07
N LEU A 268 13.81 3.17 -0.25
CA LEU A 268 12.79 2.96 0.79
C LEU A 268 13.36 2.25 2.02
N ALA A 269 14.28 1.29 1.84
CA ALA A 269 14.95 0.62 2.95
C ALA A 269 15.79 1.62 3.76
N VAL A 270 16.49 2.54 3.08
CA VAL A 270 17.24 3.62 3.73
C VAL A 270 16.31 4.53 4.53
N ASP A 271 15.14 4.90 3.98
CA ASP A 271 14.15 5.73 4.68
C ASP A 271 13.63 5.01 5.95
N MET A 272 13.34 3.71 5.86
CA MET A 272 12.95 2.90 7.03
C MET A 272 14.03 2.89 8.11
N MET A 273 15.29 2.67 7.74
CA MET A 273 16.42 2.67 8.69
C MET A 273 16.62 4.01 9.39
N LYS A 274 16.20 5.11 8.74
CA LYS A 274 16.20 6.46 9.29
C LYS A 274 14.91 6.83 10.02
N ASN A 275 13.96 5.89 10.18
CA ASN A 275 12.62 6.12 10.73
C ASN A 275 11.86 7.26 10.01
N GLN A 276 12.01 7.35 8.69
CA GLN A 276 11.31 8.33 7.87
C GLN A 276 10.08 7.73 7.21
N GLN A 277 9.13 8.58 6.84
CA GLN A 277 7.99 8.18 6.02
C GLN A 277 8.50 7.61 4.69
N THR A 278 7.87 6.52 4.24
CA THR A 278 8.27 5.81 3.02
C THR A 278 7.28 6.03 1.89
N GLU A 279 7.69 5.63 0.68
CA GLU A 279 6.87 5.67 -0.54
C GLU A 279 6.15 4.33 -0.80
N ILE A 280 5.97 3.51 0.24
CA ILE A 280 5.43 2.14 0.11
C ILE A 280 4.07 2.09 -0.58
N ASP A 281 3.24 3.11 -0.37
CA ASP A 281 1.91 3.20 -0.96
C ASP A 281 1.96 3.35 -2.49
N HIS A 282 3.02 3.95 -3.03
CA HIS A 282 3.24 4.11 -4.48
C HIS A 282 4.06 2.97 -5.11
N PHE A 283 4.52 2.02 -4.29
CA PHE A 283 5.16 0.78 -4.72
C PHE A 283 4.21 -0.41 -4.50
N ASN A 284 4.41 -1.19 -3.43
CA ASN A 284 3.58 -2.34 -3.09
C ASN A 284 2.12 -1.96 -2.89
N GLY A 285 1.84 -0.80 -2.28
CA GLY A 285 0.47 -0.32 -2.07
C GLY A 285 -0.29 -0.11 -3.39
N GLN A 286 0.40 0.27 -4.46
CA GLN A 286 -0.23 0.46 -5.75
C GLN A 286 -0.63 -0.87 -6.39
N PHE A 287 0.22 -1.90 -6.28
CA PHE A 287 -0.17 -3.25 -6.70
C PHE A 287 -1.35 -3.78 -5.89
N VAL A 288 -1.45 -3.46 -4.60
CA VAL A 288 -2.64 -3.79 -3.78
C VAL A 288 -3.88 -3.03 -4.27
N LYS A 289 -3.77 -1.73 -4.59
CA LYS A 289 -4.87 -0.91 -5.13
C LYS A 289 -5.39 -1.50 -6.45
N TYR A 290 -4.50 -1.73 -7.41
CA TYR A 290 -4.87 -2.30 -8.72
C TYR A 290 -5.29 -3.76 -8.65
N GLY A 291 -4.67 -4.56 -7.77
CA GLY A 291 -5.11 -5.93 -7.51
C GLY A 291 -6.54 -5.99 -7.03
N ARG A 292 -6.93 -5.11 -6.09
CA ARG A 292 -8.33 -4.98 -5.64
C ARG A 292 -9.27 -4.51 -6.75
N LYS A 293 -8.85 -3.55 -7.58
CA LYS A 293 -9.63 -3.06 -8.74
C LYS A 293 -10.00 -4.22 -9.69
N HIS A 294 -9.08 -5.17 -9.88
CA HIS A 294 -9.22 -6.28 -10.83
C HIS A 294 -9.50 -7.65 -10.21
N TYR A 295 -9.76 -7.72 -8.90
CA TYR A 295 -9.94 -8.98 -8.18
C TYR A 295 -8.73 -9.95 -8.30
N VAL A 296 -7.53 -9.41 -8.50
CA VAL A 296 -6.26 -10.16 -8.46
C VAL A 296 -5.72 -10.17 -7.03
N ARG A 297 -5.36 -11.36 -6.53
CA ARG A 297 -4.81 -11.50 -5.17
C ARG A 297 -3.36 -11.01 -5.14
N THR A 298 -3.05 -10.17 -4.16
CA THR A 298 -1.70 -9.61 -3.95
C THR A 298 -1.23 -9.75 -2.49
N PRO A 299 -1.24 -10.98 -1.90
CA PRO A 299 -0.97 -11.16 -0.47
C PRO A 299 0.44 -10.72 -0.04
N LEU A 300 1.48 -10.92 -0.85
CA LEU A 300 2.84 -10.50 -0.50
C LEU A 300 2.99 -8.98 -0.58
N ASN A 301 2.47 -8.36 -1.64
CA ASN A 301 2.44 -6.90 -1.70
C ASN A 301 1.66 -6.29 -0.52
N LEU A 302 0.51 -6.88 -0.15
CA LEU A 302 -0.28 -6.45 1.01
C LEU A 302 0.50 -6.60 2.33
N LEU A 303 1.19 -7.72 2.52
CA LEU A 303 2.03 -7.97 3.68
C LEU A 303 3.12 -6.89 3.78
N PHE A 304 3.88 -6.68 2.70
CA PHE A 304 4.95 -5.68 2.69
C PHE A 304 4.44 -4.27 2.94
N THR A 305 3.33 -3.87 2.32
CA THR A 305 2.71 -2.57 2.58
C THR A 305 2.40 -2.37 4.06
N ASN A 306 1.69 -3.32 4.68
CA ASN A 306 1.28 -3.17 6.08
C ASN A 306 2.44 -3.26 7.06
N MET A 307 3.45 -4.09 6.79
CA MET A 307 4.63 -4.20 7.65
C MET A 307 5.46 -2.91 7.65
N VAL A 308 5.66 -2.30 6.47
CA VAL A 308 6.39 -1.02 6.36
C VAL A 308 5.57 0.12 6.98
N LEU A 309 4.25 0.18 6.75
CA LEU A 309 3.38 1.16 7.39
C LEU A 309 3.37 1.01 8.92
N SER A 310 3.35 -0.21 9.43
CA SER A 310 3.40 -0.48 10.88
C SER A 310 4.74 -0.08 11.49
N HIS A 311 5.85 -0.32 10.76
CA HIS A 311 7.19 0.08 11.18
C HIS A 311 7.32 1.61 11.26
N THR A 312 6.82 2.33 10.25
CA THR A 312 6.87 3.80 10.19
C THR A 312 5.91 4.47 11.18
N LYS A 313 4.74 3.87 11.44
CA LYS A 313 3.77 4.39 12.43
C LYS A 313 4.14 4.14 13.88
N LYS A 314 5.00 3.17 14.21
CA LYS A 314 5.50 2.96 15.59
C LYS A 314 6.28 4.15 16.17
N GLY A 315 6.67 5.14 15.35
CA GLY A 315 7.24 6.42 15.79
C GLY A 315 6.21 7.49 16.14
N ALA A 316 4.92 7.29 15.81
CA ALA A 316 3.82 8.17 16.17
C ALA A 316 2.97 7.49 17.24
N ALA A 317 2.99 8.02 18.46
CA ALA A 317 2.02 7.62 19.48
C ALA A 317 0.61 7.83 18.91
N LEU A 318 -0.14 6.74 18.75
CA LEU A 318 -1.58 6.83 18.52
C LEU A 318 -2.18 7.20 19.87
N ASP A 319 -2.69 8.42 19.98
CA ASP A 319 -3.56 8.79 21.11
C ASP A 319 -4.72 7.80 21.13
N ALA A 320 -4.82 7.05 22.24
CA ALA A 320 -5.94 6.16 22.46
C ALA A 320 -7.21 7.02 22.55
N PRO A 321 -8.25 6.76 21.75
CA PRO A 321 -9.52 7.46 21.91
C PRO A 321 -10.08 7.18 23.32
N GLU A 322 -10.69 8.21 23.93
CA GLU A 322 -11.35 8.07 25.22
C GLU A 322 -12.39 6.94 25.18
N PRO A 323 -12.53 6.14 26.24
CA PRO A 323 -13.45 5.02 26.26
C PRO A 323 -14.89 5.54 26.17
N LEU A 324 -15.60 5.14 25.11
CA LEU A 324 -17.05 5.25 25.07
C LEU A 324 -17.63 4.50 26.27
N ALA A 325 -18.44 5.19 27.08
CA ALA A 325 -19.22 4.56 28.12
C ALA A 325 -20.24 3.60 27.48
N LEU A 326 -19.88 2.32 27.37
CA LEU A 326 -20.76 1.24 26.93
C LEU A 326 -21.78 0.94 28.03
N ALA A 327 -23.00 1.44 27.87
CA ALA A 327 -24.13 0.96 28.67
C ALA A 327 -24.48 -0.47 28.21
N GLY A 328 -24.30 -1.46 29.10
CA GLY A 328 -24.81 -2.84 28.91
C GLY A 328 -23.86 -3.82 28.21
N MET A 329 -22.61 -3.93 28.67
CA MET A 329 -21.77 -5.08 28.30
C MET A 329 -22.28 -6.35 28.98
N PHE A 330 -22.58 -7.38 28.18
CA PHE A 330 -22.86 -8.74 28.66
C PHE A 330 -21.86 -9.71 28.03
N ALA A 331 -21.14 -10.46 28.84
CA ALA A 331 -20.29 -11.55 28.39
C ALA A 331 -21.11 -12.85 28.38
N ILE A 332 -21.03 -13.61 27.28
CA ILE A 332 -21.57 -14.97 27.22
C ILE A 332 -20.41 -15.93 27.54
N GLU A 333 -20.44 -16.54 28.72
CA GLU A 333 -19.43 -17.51 29.16
C GLU A 333 -19.98 -18.94 29.13
N GLY A 334 -19.13 -19.91 28.76
CA GLY A 334 -19.41 -21.36 28.84
C GLY A 334 -19.78 -22.04 27.50
N THR A 335 -19.47 -23.33 27.40
CA THR A 335 -19.89 -24.25 26.33
C THR A 335 -20.63 -25.46 26.93
N GLY A 336 -21.59 -26.00 26.19
CA GLY A 336 -22.41 -27.15 26.58
C GLY A 336 -23.88 -26.80 26.88
N ALA A 337 -24.55 -27.70 27.60
CA ALA A 337 -25.94 -27.55 27.99
C ALA A 337 -26.09 -26.42 29.03
N ILE A 338 -26.98 -25.48 28.74
CA ILE A 338 -27.32 -24.35 29.61
C ILE A 338 -28.53 -24.72 30.48
N LYS A 339 -29.45 -25.51 29.94
CA LYS A 339 -30.63 -26.05 30.62
C LYS A 339 -30.79 -27.54 30.26
N GLU A 340 -31.38 -28.31 31.16
CA GLU A 340 -31.84 -29.68 30.89
C GLU A 340 -32.86 -29.67 29.73
N ALA A 341 -32.91 -30.76 28.95
CA ALA A 341 -33.80 -30.86 27.81
C ALA A 341 -35.26 -30.71 28.25
N SER A 342 -35.97 -29.73 27.69
CA SER A 342 -37.41 -29.54 27.89
C SER A 342 -38.19 -30.51 26.99
N ALA A 343 -39.45 -30.81 27.35
CA ALA A 343 -40.32 -31.60 26.49
C ALA A 343 -40.77 -30.75 25.28
N GLY A 344 -40.50 -31.20 24.05
CA GLY A 344 -40.86 -30.49 22.82
C GLY A 344 -39.79 -30.55 21.73
N GLY A 345 -40.07 -29.94 20.58
CA GLY A 345 -39.14 -29.78 19.47
C GLY A 345 -38.01 -28.79 19.78
N HIS A 346 -36.84 -29.00 19.17
CA HIS A 346 -35.68 -28.14 19.32
C HIS A 346 -35.11 -27.76 17.94
N TYR A 347 -34.56 -26.56 17.84
CA TYR A 347 -34.00 -26.02 16.61
C TYR A 347 -32.53 -25.66 16.78
N VAL A 348 -31.70 -26.07 15.81
CA VAL A 348 -30.25 -25.87 15.86
C VAL A 348 -29.83 -24.77 14.89
N GLY A 349 -29.10 -23.77 15.39
CA GLY A 349 -28.41 -22.77 14.59
C GLY A 349 -26.91 -23.06 14.54
N VAL A 350 -26.34 -23.10 13.33
CA VAL A 350 -24.90 -23.27 13.11
C VAL A 350 -24.36 -22.09 12.30
N ASP A 351 -23.52 -21.25 12.92
CA ASP A 351 -22.82 -20.14 12.26
C ASP A 351 -21.37 -20.54 11.96
N ILE A 352 -21.05 -20.76 10.68
CA ILE A 352 -19.72 -21.21 10.25
C ILE A 352 -18.93 -19.98 9.80
N GLY A 353 -18.23 -19.38 10.76
CA GLY A 353 -17.34 -18.25 10.52
C GLY A 353 -15.99 -18.68 9.95
N SER A 354 -15.13 -17.70 9.68
CA SER A 354 -13.76 -17.93 9.19
C SER A 354 -12.82 -18.46 10.28
N TYR A 355 -13.11 -18.17 11.55
CA TYR A 355 -12.27 -18.52 12.69
C TYR A 355 -12.99 -19.38 13.72
N TYR A 356 -14.26 -19.08 14.03
CA TYR A 356 -15.10 -19.90 14.91
C TYR A 356 -16.37 -20.40 14.22
N THR A 357 -16.72 -21.66 14.50
CA THR A 357 -18.04 -22.22 14.28
C THR A 357 -18.81 -22.12 15.59
N LYS A 358 -19.97 -21.46 15.58
CA LYS A 358 -20.84 -21.33 16.75
C LYS A 358 -22.06 -22.21 16.55
N ILE A 359 -22.45 -22.94 17.58
CA ILE A 359 -23.66 -23.76 17.59
C ILE A 359 -24.55 -23.25 18.72
N SER A 360 -25.84 -23.14 18.47
CA SER A 360 -26.84 -22.81 19.49
C SER A 360 -28.09 -23.64 19.27
N VAL A 361 -28.69 -24.14 20.35
CA VAL A 361 -29.97 -24.86 20.31
C VAL A 361 -31.00 -24.03 21.06
N ILE A 362 -32.16 -23.84 20.45
CA ILE A 362 -33.32 -23.20 21.06
C ILE A 362 -34.48 -24.19 21.19
N ASP A 363 -35.32 -24.01 22.21
CA ASP A 363 -36.60 -24.71 22.35
C ASP A 363 -37.74 -24.00 21.58
N GLU A 364 -38.95 -24.56 21.62
CA GLU A 364 -40.16 -23.98 21.01
C GLU A 364 -40.52 -22.58 21.55
N ALA A 365 -40.07 -22.23 22.76
CA ALA A 365 -40.28 -20.90 23.33
C ALA A 365 -39.25 -19.87 22.85
N GLY A 366 -38.25 -20.30 22.05
CA GLY A 366 -37.15 -19.47 21.57
C GLY A 366 -36.03 -19.28 22.59
N GLU A 367 -36.05 -20.03 23.69
CA GLU A 367 -35.04 -19.96 24.74
C GLU A 367 -33.81 -20.78 24.37
N VAL A 368 -32.61 -20.22 24.58
CA VAL A 368 -31.36 -20.93 24.27
C VAL A 368 -31.04 -21.94 25.37
N VAL A 369 -31.02 -23.23 25.02
CA VAL A 369 -30.81 -24.36 25.95
C VAL A 369 -29.43 -24.98 25.84
N TYR A 370 -28.70 -24.74 24.75
CA TYR A 370 -27.35 -25.24 24.52
C TYR A 370 -26.55 -24.26 23.67
N ARG A 371 -25.24 -24.12 23.94
CA ARG A 371 -24.31 -23.35 23.09
C ARG A 371 -22.95 -24.02 23.01
N GLU A 372 -22.32 -23.94 21.86
CA GLU A 372 -20.94 -24.41 21.69
C GLU A 372 -20.15 -23.51 20.74
N LEU A 373 -18.87 -23.36 21.04
CA LEU A 373 -17.93 -22.56 20.25
C LEU A 373 -16.75 -23.45 19.87
N LEU A 374 -16.59 -23.69 18.57
CA LEU A 374 -15.56 -24.54 18.00
C LEU A 374 -14.65 -23.73 17.08
N ARG A 375 -13.38 -24.11 16.95
CA ARG A 375 -12.49 -23.52 15.93
C ARG A 375 -12.82 -24.08 14.54
N THR A 376 -12.79 -23.22 13.52
CA THR A 376 -13.21 -23.57 12.14
C THR A 376 -12.11 -24.21 11.30
N LEU A 377 -10.85 -24.24 11.76
CA LEU A 377 -9.71 -24.72 10.98
C LEU A 377 -9.91 -26.14 10.44
N ASN A 378 -9.38 -26.39 9.23
CA ASN A 378 -9.57 -27.58 8.38
C ASN A 378 -9.32 -28.97 9.02
N ARG A 379 -8.82 -29.04 10.26
CA ARG A 379 -8.53 -30.30 10.98
C ARG A 379 -9.67 -30.80 11.87
N ASP A 380 -10.62 -29.96 12.27
CA ASP A 380 -11.61 -30.30 13.31
C ASP A 380 -13.03 -30.63 12.83
N LYS A 381 -13.17 -31.18 11.62
CA LYS A 381 -14.46 -31.74 11.17
C LYS A 381 -15.04 -32.72 12.18
N ASN A 382 -14.18 -33.49 12.86
CA ASN A 382 -14.57 -34.45 13.88
C ASN A 382 -15.21 -33.79 15.12
N ALA A 383 -14.75 -32.60 15.53
CA ALA A 383 -15.33 -31.89 16.68
C ALA A 383 -16.75 -31.41 16.38
N LEU A 384 -16.97 -30.82 15.20
CA LEU A 384 -18.29 -30.40 14.75
C LEU A 384 -19.27 -31.58 14.63
N TYR A 385 -18.84 -32.70 14.05
CA TYR A 385 -19.68 -33.90 13.98
C TYR A 385 -19.97 -34.48 15.38
N SER A 386 -19.00 -34.45 16.30
CA SER A 386 -19.20 -34.94 17.66
C SER A 386 -20.18 -34.08 18.45
N ALA A 387 -20.07 -32.76 18.30
CA ALA A 387 -20.99 -31.77 18.85
C ALA A 387 -22.43 -32.00 18.39
N LEU A 388 -22.64 -32.11 17.07
CA LEU A 388 -23.97 -32.36 16.51
C LEU A 388 -24.56 -33.68 16.98
N LYS A 389 -23.74 -34.74 17.07
CA LYS A 389 -24.18 -36.04 17.58
C LYS A 389 -24.57 -36.00 19.06
N ASP A 390 -23.85 -35.23 19.87
CA ASP A 390 -24.20 -35.00 21.28
C ASP A 390 -25.52 -34.23 21.40
N ILE A 391 -25.74 -33.22 20.55
CA ILE A 391 -26.99 -32.46 20.46
C ILE A 391 -28.16 -33.38 20.08
N GLU A 392 -28.03 -34.17 19.00
CA GLU A 392 -29.05 -35.13 18.56
C GLU A 392 -29.35 -36.20 19.61
N GLY A 393 -28.36 -36.57 20.43
CA GLY A 393 -28.54 -37.52 21.53
C GLY A 393 -29.28 -36.95 22.74
N ARG A 394 -29.32 -35.62 22.88
CA ARG A 394 -29.91 -34.92 24.03
C ARG A 394 -31.23 -34.22 23.73
N TYR A 395 -31.42 -33.78 22.50
CA TYR A 395 -32.54 -32.93 22.09
C TYR A 395 -33.27 -33.54 20.89
N THR A 396 -34.60 -33.42 20.86
CA THR A 396 -35.39 -33.78 19.67
C THR A 396 -35.29 -32.66 18.64
N VAL A 397 -34.33 -32.77 17.73
CA VAL A 397 -34.06 -31.76 16.70
C VAL A 397 -35.10 -31.84 15.58
N GLU A 398 -35.87 -30.76 15.39
CA GLU A 398 -36.88 -30.65 14.33
C GLU A 398 -36.38 -29.87 13.11
N GLY A 399 -35.32 -29.08 13.26
CA GLY A 399 -34.74 -28.35 12.14
C GLY A 399 -33.39 -27.71 12.45
N ILE A 400 -32.57 -27.60 11.40
CA ILE A 400 -31.23 -27.05 11.43
C ILE A 400 -31.13 -25.87 10.45
N CYS A 401 -30.68 -24.72 10.93
CA CYS A 401 -30.38 -23.54 10.13
C CYS A 401 -28.87 -23.25 10.12
N ALA A 402 -28.27 -23.17 8.93
CA ALA A 402 -26.87 -22.79 8.78
C ALA A 402 -26.72 -21.32 8.33
N SER A 403 -25.70 -20.65 8.89
CA SER A 403 -25.31 -19.26 8.63
C SER A 403 -23.78 -19.15 8.55
N GLY A 404 -23.27 -17.95 8.25
CA GLY A 404 -21.84 -17.72 8.09
C GLY A 404 -21.36 -17.96 6.68
N TYR A 405 -20.05 -17.81 6.47
CA TYR A 405 -19.37 -18.06 5.21
C TYR A 405 -19.45 -19.51 4.75
N GLY A 406 -19.43 -20.45 5.70
CA GLY A 406 -19.44 -21.89 5.40
C GLY A 406 -20.83 -22.50 5.18
N ARG A 407 -21.92 -21.72 5.34
CA ARG A 407 -23.30 -22.24 5.38
C ARG A 407 -23.70 -23.13 4.20
N GLU A 408 -23.26 -22.78 2.98
CA GLU A 408 -23.60 -23.52 1.76
C GLU A 408 -22.95 -24.90 1.69
N HIS A 409 -21.92 -25.13 2.52
CA HIS A 409 -21.16 -26.36 2.60
C HIS A 409 -21.47 -27.17 3.87
N PHE A 410 -22.43 -26.73 4.69
CA PHE A 410 -22.83 -27.46 5.88
C PHE A 410 -23.76 -28.62 5.49
N PRO A 411 -23.38 -29.89 5.77
CA PRO A 411 -24.23 -31.02 5.45
C PRO A 411 -25.48 -31.03 6.35
N ASN A 412 -26.63 -31.41 5.78
CA ASN A 412 -27.89 -31.61 6.51
C ASN A 412 -28.52 -30.35 7.13
N ALA A 413 -28.26 -29.15 6.59
CA ALA A 413 -29.06 -27.98 6.94
C ALA A 413 -30.44 -28.03 6.26
N ASP A 414 -31.52 -27.87 7.03
CA ASP A 414 -32.88 -27.72 6.50
C ASP A 414 -33.10 -26.33 5.90
N SER A 415 -32.34 -25.34 6.36
CA SER A 415 -32.33 -24.00 5.78
C SER A 415 -30.97 -23.30 5.89
N THR A 416 -30.70 -22.41 4.95
CA THR A 416 -29.53 -21.52 4.98
C THR A 416 -29.99 -20.07 5.01
N LYS A 417 -29.35 -19.25 5.85
CA LYS A 417 -29.59 -17.82 5.99
C LYS A 417 -28.27 -17.06 6.05
N THR A 418 -28.30 -15.79 5.66
CA THR A 418 -27.13 -14.94 5.82
C THR A 418 -27.01 -14.47 7.27
N GLU A 419 -25.78 -14.35 7.77
CA GLU A 419 -25.53 -13.83 9.12
C GLU A 419 -26.09 -12.42 9.34
N VAL A 420 -26.18 -11.61 8.27
CA VAL A 420 -26.80 -10.28 8.29
C VAL A 420 -28.28 -10.38 8.62
N SER A 421 -29.01 -11.30 7.96
CA SER A 421 -30.43 -11.52 8.23
C SER A 421 -30.65 -12.10 9.64
N CYS A 422 -29.82 -13.05 10.05
CA CYS A 422 -29.89 -13.66 11.38
C CYS A 422 -29.64 -12.61 12.49
N ALA A 423 -28.63 -11.75 12.33
CA ALA A 423 -28.32 -10.69 13.29
C ALA A 423 -29.46 -9.67 13.39
N ALA A 424 -30.01 -9.22 12.25
CA ALA A 424 -31.14 -8.29 12.25
C ALA A 424 -32.39 -8.87 12.95
N PHE A 425 -32.69 -10.15 12.69
CA PHE A 425 -33.81 -10.85 13.33
C PHE A 425 -33.60 -11.04 14.84
N ALA A 426 -32.42 -11.54 15.24
CA ALA A 426 -32.11 -11.83 16.65
C ALA A 426 -31.99 -10.56 17.50
N ILE A 427 -31.48 -9.46 16.96
CA ILE A 427 -31.37 -8.20 17.71
C ILE A 427 -32.73 -7.51 17.83
N ASP A 428 -33.65 -7.71 16.88
CA ASP A 428 -35.00 -7.16 16.96
C ASP A 428 -35.84 -7.76 18.09
N SER A 429 -35.66 -9.05 18.41
CA SER A 429 -36.35 -9.67 19.55
C SER A 429 -35.89 -9.11 20.90
N LEU A 430 -34.63 -8.69 21.00
CA LEU A 430 -34.06 -8.11 22.22
C LEU A 430 -34.32 -6.60 22.34
N TYR A 431 -34.23 -5.89 21.21
CA TYR A 431 -34.34 -4.45 21.15
C TYR A 431 -35.30 -4.03 20.03
N PRO A 432 -36.63 -4.15 20.19
CA PRO A 432 -37.58 -3.89 19.11
C PRO A 432 -37.47 -2.49 18.52
N GLY A 433 -37.71 -2.37 17.21
CA GLY A 433 -37.79 -1.08 16.51
C GLY A 433 -36.59 -0.76 15.60
N ARG A 434 -36.67 0.26 14.77
CA ARG A 434 -35.61 0.61 13.80
C ARG A 434 -34.27 0.91 14.48
N LYS A 435 -33.18 0.32 13.98
CA LYS A 435 -31.83 0.41 14.57
C LYS A 435 -30.71 0.16 13.57
N ASN A 436 -29.51 0.58 13.95
CA ASN A 436 -28.28 0.22 13.26
C ASN A 436 -27.50 -0.78 14.12
N ILE A 437 -27.02 -1.85 13.50
CA ILE A 437 -26.26 -2.92 14.13
C ILE A 437 -24.84 -2.84 13.59
N VAL A 438 -23.85 -2.83 14.48
CA VAL A 438 -22.43 -2.96 14.12
C VAL A 438 -21.96 -4.34 14.57
N ASP A 439 -21.77 -5.24 13.62
CA ASP A 439 -21.22 -6.58 13.83
C ASP A 439 -19.72 -6.56 13.52
N ILE A 440 -18.88 -6.94 14.48
CA ILE A 440 -17.42 -6.99 14.31
C ILE A 440 -17.00 -8.45 14.41
N GLY A 441 -16.78 -9.06 13.24
CA GLY A 441 -16.30 -10.42 13.09
C GLY A 441 -14.77 -10.52 13.01
N ALA A 442 -14.27 -11.73 12.79
CA ALA A 442 -12.84 -11.99 12.62
C ALA A 442 -12.31 -11.55 11.24
N GLU A 443 -13.15 -11.65 10.19
CA GLU A 443 -12.80 -11.32 8.81
C GLU A 443 -13.38 -9.95 8.39
N ASP A 444 -14.55 -9.59 8.91
CA ASP A 444 -15.30 -8.43 8.45
C ASP A 444 -15.95 -7.64 9.59
N ILE A 445 -16.37 -6.43 9.25
CA ILE A 445 -17.22 -5.55 10.04
C ILE A 445 -18.44 -5.27 9.17
N LYS A 446 -19.64 -5.43 9.75
CA LYS A 446 -20.91 -5.17 9.09
C LYS A 446 -21.65 -4.07 9.81
N LEU A 447 -22.15 -3.11 9.03
CA LEU A 447 -23.10 -2.11 9.47
C LEU A 447 -24.45 -2.45 8.85
N ILE A 448 -25.41 -2.86 9.66
CA ILE A 448 -26.73 -3.33 9.20
C ILE A 448 -27.77 -2.34 9.67
N ARG A 449 -28.54 -1.76 8.73
CA ARG A 449 -29.72 -0.96 9.04
C ARG A 449 -30.96 -1.86 9.03
N ALA A 450 -31.56 -2.05 10.19
CA ALA A 450 -32.74 -2.90 10.37
C ALA A 450 -33.99 -2.06 10.63
N ALA A 451 -35.07 -2.37 9.92
CA ALA A 451 -36.42 -1.87 10.17
C ALA A 451 -37.12 -2.62 11.31
N ASP A 452 -38.30 -2.14 11.69
CA ASP A 452 -39.19 -2.82 12.63
C ASP A 452 -39.50 -4.25 12.18
N GLY A 453 -39.45 -5.22 13.11
CA GLY A 453 -39.67 -6.63 12.81
C GLY A 453 -38.44 -7.35 12.24
N GLY A 454 -37.23 -6.79 12.42
CA GLY A 454 -35.96 -7.45 12.11
C GLY A 454 -35.63 -7.55 10.62
N LYS A 455 -36.29 -6.75 9.76
CA LYS A 455 -36.02 -6.73 8.32
C LYS A 455 -34.81 -5.86 8.00
N VAL A 456 -33.88 -6.40 7.22
CA VAL A 456 -32.70 -5.66 6.73
C VAL A 456 -33.16 -4.68 5.64
N GLU A 457 -33.01 -3.37 5.88
CA GLU A 457 -33.26 -2.35 4.86
C GLU A 457 -32.04 -2.12 3.97
N ASP A 458 -30.86 -2.12 4.60
CA ASP A 458 -29.59 -1.84 3.94
C ASP A 458 -28.46 -2.41 4.81
N PHE A 459 -27.33 -2.76 4.21
CA PHE A 459 -26.16 -3.17 4.95
C PHE A 459 -24.88 -2.85 4.18
N TYR A 460 -23.85 -2.50 4.93
CA TYR A 460 -22.50 -2.31 4.44
C TYR A 460 -21.59 -3.32 5.12
N MET A 461 -20.65 -3.89 4.37
CA MET A 461 -19.57 -4.71 4.94
C MET A 461 -18.25 -4.13 4.48
N ASN A 462 -17.25 -4.16 5.36
CA ASN A 462 -15.90 -3.83 4.93
C ASN A 462 -15.38 -4.87 3.92
N ASN A 463 -14.48 -4.44 3.04
CA ASN A 463 -13.83 -5.36 2.12
C ASN A 463 -12.99 -6.37 2.93
N LYS A 464 -12.96 -7.65 2.49
CA LYS A 464 -12.13 -8.76 3.04
C LYS A 464 -10.64 -8.45 3.24
N CYS A 465 -10.18 -7.27 2.83
CA CYS A 465 -8.83 -6.80 3.01
C CYS A 465 -8.53 -6.23 4.42
N ALA A 466 -9.53 -6.04 5.29
CA ALA A 466 -9.33 -5.74 6.72
C ALA A 466 -9.24 -7.00 7.61
N ALA A 467 -9.63 -8.15 7.07
CA ALA A 467 -9.70 -9.44 7.73
C ALA A 467 -8.38 -10.09 8.17
N GLY A 468 -7.34 -9.92 7.34
CA GLY A 468 -6.21 -10.84 7.30
C GLY A 468 -5.17 -10.60 8.39
N THR A 469 -5.18 -9.42 9.00
CA THR A 469 -4.13 -9.00 9.94
C THR A 469 -4.19 -9.79 11.25
N GLY A 470 -5.41 -10.08 11.74
CA GLY A 470 -5.62 -10.90 12.93
C GLY A 470 -5.35 -12.39 12.67
N ALA A 471 -5.79 -12.90 11.51
CA ALA A 471 -5.57 -14.28 11.10
C ALA A 471 -4.08 -14.63 10.98
N PHE A 472 -3.27 -13.71 10.44
CA PHE A 472 -1.81 -13.91 10.33
C PHE A 472 -1.12 -14.05 11.69
N ILE A 473 -1.36 -13.12 12.63
CA ILE A 473 -0.75 -13.18 13.98
C ILE A 473 -1.21 -14.45 14.69
N THR A 474 -2.47 -14.82 14.52
CA THR A 474 -3.04 -16.02 15.10
C THR A 474 -2.43 -17.30 14.51
N GLU A 475 -2.23 -17.36 13.20
CA GLU A 475 -1.60 -18.50 12.54
C GLU A 475 -0.13 -18.65 12.94
N VAL A 476 0.59 -17.53 13.10
CA VAL A 476 1.97 -17.53 13.63
C VAL A 476 1.99 -18.02 15.08
N ALA A 477 1.09 -17.53 15.92
CA ALA A 477 0.97 -17.96 17.32
C ALA A 477 0.68 -19.47 17.41
N GLU A 478 -0.25 -19.97 16.59
CA GLU A 478 -0.64 -21.37 16.56
C GLU A 478 0.49 -22.29 16.05
N ARG A 479 1.18 -21.92 14.96
CA ARG A 479 2.33 -22.68 14.46
C ARG A 479 3.50 -22.71 15.45
N ALA A 480 3.59 -21.69 16.29
CA ALA A 480 4.60 -21.59 17.33
C ALA A 480 4.14 -22.19 18.67
N GLU A 481 2.93 -22.73 18.75
CA GLU A 481 2.31 -23.27 19.98
C GLU A 481 2.26 -22.25 21.14
N ILE A 482 2.07 -20.97 20.80
CA ILE A 482 2.01 -19.86 21.75
C ILE A 482 0.57 -19.35 21.83
N ASP A 483 0.08 -19.11 23.04
CA ASP A 483 -1.18 -18.40 23.24
C ASP A 483 -1.06 -16.98 22.68
N LEU A 484 -2.00 -16.57 21.82
CA LEU A 484 -2.01 -15.27 21.16
C LEU A 484 -1.88 -14.10 22.16
N ARG A 485 -2.43 -14.24 23.37
CA ARG A 485 -2.36 -13.21 24.43
C ARG A 485 -0.94 -13.01 24.93
N ASN A 486 -0.12 -14.06 24.90
CA ASN A 486 1.26 -14.06 25.37
C ASN A 486 2.24 -13.54 24.29
N MET A 487 1.80 -13.39 23.03
CA MET A 487 2.64 -12.83 21.98
C MET A 487 3.12 -11.41 22.29
N SER A 488 2.29 -10.60 22.95
CA SER A 488 2.66 -9.25 23.37
C SER A 488 3.84 -9.25 24.34
N GLU A 489 3.93 -10.26 25.20
CA GLU A 489 5.00 -10.41 26.21
C GLU A 489 6.34 -10.81 25.56
N LEU A 490 6.29 -11.63 24.51
CA LEU A 490 7.47 -12.02 23.74
C LEU A 490 8.10 -10.84 22.99
N VAL A 491 7.28 -9.88 22.56
CA VAL A 491 7.75 -8.65 21.91
C VAL A 491 8.43 -7.71 22.91
N THR A 492 7.96 -7.66 24.16
CA THR A 492 8.57 -6.84 25.23
C THR A 492 9.79 -7.50 25.87
N ALA A 493 9.90 -8.83 25.88
CA ALA A 493 11.02 -9.56 26.48
C ALA A 493 12.38 -9.35 25.77
N ARG A 494 12.40 -8.88 24.51
CA ARG A 494 13.63 -8.58 23.75
C ARG A 494 14.12 -7.13 23.88
N ALA A 495 13.47 -6.31 24.70
CA ALA A 495 13.85 -4.92 24.94
C ALA A 495 14.75 -4.72 26.19
N ARG A 496 15.46 -5.76 26.66
CA ARG A 496 16.48 -5.66 27.70
C ARG A 496 17.85 -6.07 27.19
#